data_AF-A0A532DW02-F1
#
_entry.id   AF-A0A532DW02-F1
#
_cell.length_a   1.000
_cell.length_b   1.000
_cell.length_c   1.000
_cell.angle_alpha   90.00
_cell.angle_beta   90.00
_cell.angle_gamma   90.00
#
_symmetry.space_group_name_H-M   'P 1'
#
loop_
_entity.id
_entity.type
_entity.pdbx_description
1 polymer ?
#
loop_
_entity_poly.entity_id
_entity_poly.type
_entity_poly.pdbx_seq_one_letter_code
_entity_poly.pdbx_strand_id
1 'polypeptide(L)'
;MRHATHPITVRIEWCRRQSAQARTEPEVDGWGAEADGLRDALMNSDHTNNYRQCPPEILRRYLLGFQDGTALLQTARVQPVHTAATGTPQPDPRRGNDITPGR
;
A
#
# COMPACT_ATOMS: atom_id res chain seq x y z
N MET A 1 19.37 6.39 7.66
CA MET A 1 18.00 6.80 7.29
C MET A 1 17.22 5.53 6.97
N ARG A 2 16.11 5.25 7.65
CA ARG A 2 15.24 4.12 7.28
C ARG A 2 14.43 4.58 6.08
N HIS A 3 14.89 4.27 4.87
CA HIS A 3 14.06 4.41 3.68
C HIS A 3 12.87 3.47 3.91
N ALA A 4 11.68 4.03 4.16
CA ALA A 4 10.47 3.24 4.15
C ALA A 4 10.40 2.58 2.76
N THR A 5 10.68 1.28 2.70
CA THR A 5 10.68 0.56 1.44
C THR A 5 9.25 0.58 0.93
N HIS A 6 9.04 1.17 -0.25
CA HIS A 6 7.71 1.26 -0.84
C HIS A 6 7.12 -0.16 -0.95
N PRO A 7 5.88 -0.42 -0.49
CA PRO A 7 5.33 -1.77 -0.44
C PRO A 7 5.35 -2.47 -1.81
N ILE A 8 5.17 -1.70 -2.89
CA ILE A 8 5.31 -2.21 -4.26
C ILE A 8 6.74 -2.68 -4.56
N THR A 9 7.77 -1.97 -4.13
CA THR A 9 9.17 -2.39 -4.31
C THR A 9 9.44 -3.70 -3.59
N VAL A 10 8.90 -3.90 -2.37
CA VAL A 10 9.01 -5.17 -1.64
C VAL A 10 8.34 -6.30 -2.44
N ARG A 11 7.18 -6.04 -3.03
CA ARG A 11 6.45 -7.03 -3.83
C ARG A 11 7.17 -7.37 -5.15
N ILE A 12 7.77 -6.38 -5.82
CA ILE A 12 8.61 -6.60 -7.00
C ILE A 12 9.80 -7.51 -6.64
N GLU A 13 10.52 -7.21 -5.55
CA GLU A 13 11.63 -8.06 -5.11
C GLU A 13 11.20 -9.47 -4.70
N TRP A 14 9.99 -9.61 -4.15
CA TRP A 14 9.42 -10.93 -3.91
C TRP A 14 9.14 -11.67 -5.22
N CYS A 15 8.57 -11.03 -6.25
CA CYS A 15 8.36 -11.64 -7.56
C CYS A 15 9.70 -12.10 -8.17
N ARG A 16 10.76 -11.30 -8.06
CA ARG A 16 12.11 -11.68 -8.53
C ARG A 16 12.64 -12.92 -7.82
N ARG A 17 12.46 -13.02 -6.50
CA ARG A 17 12.85 -14.22 -5.73
C ARG A 17 12.04 -15.45 -6.11
N GLN A 18 10.75 -15.30 -6.41
CA GLN A 18 9.93 -16.42 -6.89
C GLN A 18 10.33 -16.85 -8.30
N SER A 19 10.61 -15.90 -9.19
CA SER A 19 11.13 -16.16 -10.53
C SER A 19 12.44 -16.96 -10.49
N ALA A 20 13.36 -16.62 -9.59
CA ALA A 20 14.61 -17.36 -9.40
C ALA A 20 14.43 -18.81 -8.88
N GLN A 21 13.27 -19.12 -8.29
CA GLN A 21 12.94 -20.45 -7.75
C GLN A 21 11.98 -21.23 -8.66
N ALA A 22 11.49 -20.60 -9.73
CA ALA A 22 10.59 -21.22 -10.69
C ALA A 22 11.31 -22.37 -11.42
N ARG A 23 10.55 -23.43 -11.72
CA ARG A 23 11.09 -24.65 -12.35
C ARG A 23 10.89 -24.67 -13.86
N THR A 24 10.01 -23.80 -14.36
CA THR A 24 9.60 -23.77 -15.76
C THR A 24 9.60 -22.35 -16.30
N GLU A 25 9.83 -22.19 -17.61
CA GLU A 25 9.79 -20.88 -18.28
C GLU A 25 8.43 -20.16 -18.09
N PRO A 26 7.26 -20.81 -18.20
CA PRO A 26 5.98 -20.14 -17.97
C PRO A 26 5.83 -19.59 -16.54
N GLU A 27 6.41 -20.25 -15.55
CA GLU A 27 6.43 -19.71 -14.18
C GLU A 27 7.35 -18.49 -14.09
N VAL A 28 8.54 -18.54 -14.68
CA VAL A 28 9.47 -17.39 -14.76
C VAL A 28 8.78 -16.19 -15.41
N ASP A 29 8.14 -16.40 -16.56
CA ASP A 29 7.39 -15.38 -17.30
C ASP A 29 6.21 -14.86 -16.49
N GLY A 30 5.52 -15.73 -15.76
CA GLY A 30 4.40 -15.35 -14.89
C GLY A 30 4.84 -14.51 -13.69
N TRP A 31 6.04 -14.72 -13.14
CA TRP A 31 6.61 -13.85 -12.11
C TRP A 31 7.11 -12.53 -12.69
N GLY A 32 7.70 -12.56 -13.90
CA GLY A 32 8.08 -11.37 -14.65
C GLY A 32 6.90 -10.46 -14.94
N ALA A 33 5.82 -11.02 -15.47
CA ALA A 33 4.58 -10.30 -15.77
C ALA A 33 3.96 -9.63 -14.55
N GLU A 34 3.89 -10.31 -13.39
CA GLU A 34 3.41 -9.67 -12.15
C GLU A 34 4.32 -8.50 -11.74
N ALA A 35 5.64 -8.67 -11.83
CA ALA A 35 6.59 -7.61 -11.51
C ALA A 35 6.45 -6.39 -12.45
N ASP A 36 6.18 -6.62 -13.73
CA ASP A 36 5.94 -5.57 -14.71
C ASP A 36 4.63 -4.82 -14.43
N GLY A 37 3.54 -5.53 -14.14
CA GLY A 37 2.28 -4.90 -13.70
C GLY A 37 2.47 -4.00 -12.47
N LEU A 38 3.27 -4.44 -11.49
CA LEU A 38 3.59 -3.65 -10.30
C LEU A 38 4.40 -2.37 -10.64
N ARG A 39 5.34 -2.44 -11.60
CA ARG A 39 6.11 -1.27 -12.07
C ARG A 39 5.23 -0.30 -12.86
N ASP A 40 4.38 -0.84 -13.72
CA ASP A 40 3.43 -0.09 -14.51
C ASP A 40 2.44 0.69 -13.64
N ALA A 41 1.98 0.09 -12.53
CA ALA A 41 1.17 0.79 -11.54
C ALA A 41 1.90 1.99 -10.91
N LEU A 42 3.21 1.87 -10.60
CA LEU A 42 4.02 3.00 -10.10
C LEU A 42 4.14 4.14 -11.12
N MET A 43 4.21 3.79 -12.41
CA MET A 43 4.35 4.75 -13.51
C MET A 43 3.00 5.27 -14.03
N ASN A 44 1.88 4.70 -13.55
CA ASN A 44 0.53 4.95 -14.07
C ASN A 44 0.44 4.71 -15.59
N SER A 45 1.06 3.61 -16.06
CA SER A 45 1.12 3.23 -17.48
C SER A 45 0.57 1.82 -17.67
N ASP A 46 -0.62 1.69 -18.26
CA ASP A 46 -1.24 0.38 -18.51
C ASP A 46 -0.75 -0.23 -19.85
N HIS A 47 -0.04 -1.35 -19.75
CA HIS A 47 0.46 -2.16 -20.86
C HIS A 47 -0.29 -3.50 -21.03
N THR A 48 -1.54 -3.62 -20.56
CA THR A 48 -2.37 -4.82 -20.73
C THR A 48 -2.40 -5.31 -22.18
N ASN A 49 -2.39 -4.38 -23.15
CA ASN A 49 -2.39 -4.71 -24.57
C ASN A 49 -1.17 -5.51 -25.03
N ASN A 50 0.00 -5.30 -24.41
CA ASN A 50 1.23 -6.03 -24.73
C ASN A 50 1.14 -7.51 -24.30
N TYR A 51 0.31 -7.82 -23.30
CA TYR A 51 0.12 -9.17 -22.79
C TYR A 51 -1.08 -9.91 -23.41
N ARG A 52 -1.86 -9.27 -24.29
CA ARG A 52 -3.06 -9.90 -24.90
C ARG A 52 -2.76 -11.13 -25.75
N GLN A 53 -1.55 -11.20 -26.31
CA GLN A 53 -1.10 -12.33 -27.13
C GLN A 53 -0.37 -13.40 -26.32
N CYS A 54 -0.04 -13.12 -25.05
CA CYS A 54 0.57 -14.09 -24.16
C CYS A 54 -0.45 -15.15 -23.74
N PRO A 55 0.01 -16.32 -23.23
CA PRO A 55 -0.86 -17.27 -22.56
C PRO A 55 -1.73 -16.59 -21.49
N PRO A 56 -2.99 -17.00 -21.30
CA PRO A 56 -3.92 -16.35 -20.37
C PRO A 56 -3.39 -16.24 -18.93
N GLU A 57 -2.59 -17.20 -18.50
CA GLU A 57 -1.94 -17.24 -17.19
C GLU A 57 -0.98 -16.06 -17.02
N ILE A 58 -0.19 -15.74 -18.05
CA ILE A 58 0.76 -14.63 -18.01
C ILE A 58 0.03 -13.30 -17.95
N LEU A 59 -1.02 -13.13 -18.78
CA LEU A 59 -1.87 -11.94 -18.74
C LEU A 59 -2.54 -11.76 -17.37
N ARG A 60 -3.05 -12.84 -16.76
CA ARG A 60 -3.64 -12.78 -15.41
C ARG A 60 -2.62 -12.32 -14.37
N ARG A 61 -1.37 -12.77 -14.49
CA ARG A 61 -0.29 -12.41 -13.54
C ARG A 61 0.11 -10.95 -13.69
N TYR A 62 0.18 -10.43 -14.93
CA TYR A 62 0.33 -9.00 -15.19
C TYR A 62 -0.78 -8.17 -14.52
N LEU A 63 -2.04 -8.52 -14.80
CA LEU A 63 -3.19 -7.81 -14.27
C LEU A 63 -3.25 -7.83 -12.74
N LEU A 64 -2.88 -8.96 -12.12
CA LEU A 64 -2.77 -9.09 -10.67
C LEU A 64 -1.77 -8.08 -10.11
N GLY A 65 -0.56 -8.01 -10.68
CA GLY A 65 0.46 -7.06 -10.26
C GLY A 65 0.03 -5.60 -10.43
N PHE A 66 -0.63 -5.27 -11.54
CA PHE A 66 -1.11 -3.92 -11.82
C PHE A 66 -2.22 -3.48 -10.85
N GLN A 67 -3.17 -4.38 -10.56
CA GLN A 67 -4.27 -4.12 -9.62
C GLN A 67 -3.75 -3.99 -8.18
N ASP A 68 -2.87 -4.90 -7.74
CA ASP A 68 -2.26 -4.84 -6.41
C ASP A 68 -1.42 -3.57 -6.23
N GLY A 69 -0.62 -3.21 -7.25
CA GLY A 69 0.16 -1.98 -7.24
C GLY A 69 -0.74 -0.74 -7.15
N THR A 70 -1.82 -0.70 -7.92
CA THR A 70 -2.81 0.39 -7.85
C THR A 70 -3.45 0.47 -6.47
N ALA A 71 -3.88 -0.65 -5.89
CA ALA A 71 -4.48 -0.68 -4.55
C ALA A 71 -3.50 -0.20 -3.46
N LEU A 72 -2.22 -0.61 -3.55
CA LEU A 72 -1.18 -0.15 -2.63
C LEU A 72 -0.91 1.36 -2.74
N LEU A 73 -0.95 1.92 -3.94
CA LEU A 73 -0.83 3.38 -4.13
C LEU A 73 -2.04 4.13 -3.56
N GLN A 74 -3.25 3.60 -3.74
CA GLN A 74 -4.45 4.21 -3.18
C GLN A 74 -4.45 4.16 -1.65
N THR A 75 -4.06 3.04 -1.04
CA THR A 75 -3.98 2.94 0.43
C THR A 75 -2.91 3.87 1.02
N ALA A 76 -1.77 4.05 0.34
CA ALA A 76 -0.76 5.03 0.75
C ALA A 76 -1.29 6.48 0.72
N ARG A 77 -2.18 6.82 -0.22
CA ARG A 77 -2.85 8.14 -0.30
C ARG A 77 -3.92 8.33 0.76
N VAL A 78 -4.57 7.25 1.20
CA VAL A 78 -5.70 7.27 2.15
C VAL A 78 -5.24 7.20 3.61
N GLN A 79 -3.93 7.08 3.90
CA GLN A 79 -3.45 7.15 5.30
C GLN A 79 -3.95 8.43 5.98
N PRO A 80 -4.90 8.31 6.92
CA PRO A 80 -5.49 9.48 7.53
C PRO A 80 -4.46 10.09 8.46
N VAL A 81 -4.42 11.42 8.49
CA VAL A 81 -3.99 12.19 9.65
C VAL A 81 -4.85 11.72 10.82
N HIS A 82 -4.44 10.65 11.49
CA HIS A 82 -4.89 10.35 12.84
C HIS A 82 -4.14 11.30 13.77
N THR A 83 -4.66 12.52 13.82
CA THR A 83 -4.90 13.31 15.04
C THR A 83 -4.01 12.98 16.23
N ALA A 84 -2.91 13.72 16.37
CA ALA A 84 -2.46 14.18 17.68
C ALA A 84 -3.12 15.54 17.97
N ALA A 85 -4.46 15.55 18.03
CA ALA A 85 -5.14 16.60 18.77
C ALA A 85 -5.02 16.22 20.25
N THR A 86 -3.90 16.60 20.86
CA THR A 86 -3.72 16.58 22.32
C THR A 86 -4.64 17.63 22.92
N GLY A 87 -5.95 17.38 22.87
CA GLY A 87 -6.92 18.06 23.71
C GLY A 87 -6.82 17.46 25.10
N THR A 88 -5.85 17.89 25.90
CA THR A 88 -5.93 17.73 27.35
C THR A 88 -7.10 18.58 27.84
N PRO A 89 -8.17 18.00 28.43
CA PRO A 89 -9.07 18.77 29.26
C PRO A 89 -8.29 19.10 30.52
N GLN A 90 -7.90 20.37 30.68
CA GLN A 90 -7.35 20.85 31.93
C GLN A 90 -8.46 20.79 32.99
N PRO A 91 -8.31 20.04 34.09
CA PRO A 91 -9.26 20.10 35.19
C PRO A 91 -9.14 21.46 35.87
N ASP A 92 -10.25 22.19 35.92
CA ASP A 92 -10.39 23.45 36.66
C ASP A 92 -10.23 23.19 38.16
N PRO A 93 -9.19 23.70 38.84
CA PRO A 93 -8.91 23.31 40.21
C PRO A 93 -9.36 24.39 41.20
N ARG A 94 -10.62 24.86 41.20
CA ARG A 94 -11.15 25.70 42.31
C ARG A 94 -12.61 25.43 42.65
N ARG A 95 -12.87 24.22 43.15
CA ARG A 95 -13.97 23.97 44.10
C ARG A 95 -13.50 24.47 45.47
N GLY A 96 -14.11 25.52 45.99
CA GLY A 96 -13.72 26.12 47.27
C GLY A 96 -14.76 27.09 47.83
N ASN A 97 -15.73 26.51 48.55
CA ASN A 97 -16.49 27.02 49.69
C ASN A 97 -17.70 27.94 49.48
N ASP A 98 -18.86 27.31 49.71
CA ASP A 98 -20.07 27.86 50.29
C ASP A 98 -19.83 28.82 51.47
N ILE A 99 -20.65 29.88 51.56
CA ILE A 99 -21.71 30.10 52.58
C ILE A 99 -21.99 31.61 52.62
N THR A 100 -23.18 32.00 52.20
CA THR A 100 -23.97 33.07 52.84
C THR A 100 -25.41 32.99 52.35
N PRO A 101 -26.37 32.93 53.27
CA PRO A 101 -27.61 33.67 53.07
C PRO A 101 -27.79 34.67 54.21
N GLY A 102 -28.08 35.91 53.84
CA GLY A 102 -28.52 36.93 54.78
C GLY A 102 -29.96 36.71 55.22
N ARG A 103 -30.23 37.05 56.48
CA ARG A 103 -31.29 37.98 56.88
C ARG A 103 -31.05 38.45 58.31
#